data_AF-A0A8S3Q6W1-F1
#
_entry.id   AF-A0A8S3Q6W1-F1
#
_cell.length_a   1.000
_cell.length_b   1.000
_cell.length_c   1.000
_cell.angle_alpha   90.00
_cell.angle_beta   90.00
_cell.angle_gamma   90.00
#
_symmetry.space_group_name_H-M   'P 1'
#
loop_
_entity.id
_entity.type
_entity.pdbx_description
1 polymer ?
#
loop_
_entity_poly.entity_id
_entity_poly.type
_entity_poly.pdbx_seq_one_letter_code
_entity_poly.pdbx_strand_id
1 'polypeptide(L)'
;MYQLSVPLLPEQKQKQNQFKKQSTVKYKIEWDRGNTNLYKTKLKKLLAQQISIHNNQTTTDIVAIIIDCLKKAEKQSIPSRIIKLNGPKIKVSPEAKRLLNLSKQKHRIWVVKGRPTGTDKSYIERKEAKYNARKILRKERAIEKENFYHQLEQQPSNKTFFKLINRNMGRENLNTPVIQHENKEISCPVEQKEVLAKYYEQLATPQISNEYDKEYLKTCQLRCNIIKELAQNNKVCSIDFSEDEILAAIKNLNSGKAGDEYGLFSEHP
;
A
#
# COMPACT_ATOMS: atom_id res chain seq x y z
N MET A 1 -30.83 -23.42 17.24
CA MET A 1 -30.02 -24.53 17.76
C MET A 1 -29.12 -23.96 18.86
N TYR A 2 -29.36 -24.33 20.12
CA TYR A 2 -28.52 -23.88 21.25
C TYR A 2 -27.31 -24.81 21.35
N GLN A 3 -26.10 -24.26 21.23
CA GLN A 3 -24.86 -24.99 21.54
C GLN A 3 -24.71 -25.09 23.06
N LEU A 4 -24.87 -26.29 23.59
CA LEU A 4 -24.55 -26.62 24.98
C LEU A 4 -23.03 -26.59 25.17
N SER A 5 -22.55 -25.58 25.89
CA SER A 5 -21.18 -25.50 26.36
C SER A 5 -20.98 -26.48 27.52
N VAL A 6 -20.37 -27.63 27.22
CA VAL A 6 -20.01 -28.63 28.24
C VAL A 6 -18.90 -28.04 29.12
N PRO A 7 -19.09 -27.91 30.45
CA PRO A 7 -18.05 -27.41 31.33
C PRO A 7 -16.94 -28.46 31.48
N LEU A 8 -15.70 -28.07 31.19
CA LEU A 8 -14.52 -28.92 31.39
C LEU A 8 -14.39 -29.33 32.87
N LEU A 9 -14.17 -30.63 33.07
CA LEU A 9 -13.88 -31.27 34.36
C LEU A 9 -12.70 -30.57 35.08
N PRO A 10 -12.75 -30.44 36.42
CA PRO A 10 -11.75 -29.68 37.20
C PRO A 10 -10.30 -30.13 36.98
N GLU A 11 -10.08 -31.42 36.70
CA GLU A 11 -8.75 -32.00 36.48
C GLU A 11 -8.09 -31.52 35.17
N GLN A 12 -8.88 -31.22 34.13
CA GLN A 12 -8.35 -30.69 32.86
C GLN A 12 -7.96 -29.21 32.97
N LYS A 13 -8.64 -28.44 33.83
CA LYS A 13 -8.25 -27.05 34.15
C LYS A 13 -6.93 -26.98 34.91
N GLN A 14 -6.64 -27.95 35.79
CA GLN A 14 -5.37 -27.99 36.52
C GLN A 14 -4.19 -28.31 35.59
N LYS A 15 -4.32 -29.24 34.63
CA LYS A 15 -3.27 -29.53 33.63
C LYS A 15 -3.02 -28.36 32.68
N GLN A 16 -4.07 -27.67 32.19
CA GLN A 16 -3.88 -26.47 31.35
C GLN A 16 -3.25 -25.28 32.11
N ASN A 17 -3.52 -25.13 33.40
CA ASN A 17 -2.89 -24.10 34.23
C ASN A 17 -1.44 -24.44 34.61
N GLN A 18 -1.05 -25.71 34.67
CA GLN A 18 0.35 -26.11 34.85
C GLN A 18 1.18 -25.85 33.58
N PHE A 19 0.64 -26.07 32.38
CA PHE A 19 1.31 -25.72 31.12
C PHE A 19 1.43 -24.19 30.89
N LYS A 20 0.44 -23.39 31.29
CA LYS A 20 0.52 -21.92 31.19
C LYS A 20 1.49 -21.28 32.18
N LYS A 21 1.86 -21.97 33.26
CA LYS A 21 2.83 -21.50 34.26
C LYS A 21 4.28 -21.86 33.94
N GLN A 22 4.56 -22.64 32.91
CA GLN A 22 5.91 -22.79 32.36
C GLN A 22 6.27 -21.58 31.48
N SER A 23 6.34 -20.44 32.15
CA SER A 23 7.39 -19.44 32.01
C SER A 23 7.86 -19.13 30.59
N THR A 24 7.39 -18.01 30.04
CA THR A 24 8.29 -17.14 29.27
C THR A 24 9.38 -16.64 30.23
N VAL A 25 10.39 -17.48 30.52
CA VAL A 25 11.62 -17.02 31.16
C VAL A 25 12.27 -16.11 30.12
N LYS A 26 12.17 -14.80 30.32
CA LYS A 26 12.98 -13.85 29.58
C LYS A 26 14.41 -14.04 30.07
N TYR A 27 15.19 -14.86 29.37
CA TYR A 27 16.61 -15.02 29.64
C TYR A 27 17.33 -13.74 29.24
N LYS A 28 17.33 -12.74 30.13
CA LYS A 28 18.23 -11.60 30.02
C LYS A 28 19.59 -12.11 30.47
N ILE A 29 20.50 -12.32 29.53
CA ILE A 29 21.88 -12.66 29.85
C ILE A 29 22.46 -11.44 30.57
N GLU A 30 22.59 -11.51 31.89
CA GLU A 30 23.37 -10.53 32.64
C GLU A 30 24.82 -10.68 32.23
N TRP A 31 25.28 -9.73 31.42
CA TRP A 31 26.64 -9.68 30.92
C TRP A 31 27.20 -8.28 31.07
N ASP A 32 28.45 -8.25 31.49
CA ASP A 32 29.24 -7.03 31.55
C ASP A 32 29.80 -6.78 30.15
N ARG A 33 29.54 -5.59 29.59
CA ARG A 33 29.71 -5.31 28.15
C ARG A 33 31.17 -5.39 27.67
N GLY A 34 32.13 -5.51 28.59
CA GLY A 34 33.56 -5.61 28.30
C GLY A 34 34.15 -7.02 28.19
N ASN A 35 33.43 -8.09 28.56
CA ASN A 35 33.99 -9.46 28.57
C ASN A 35 33.26 -10.39 27.59
N THR A 36 33.73 -10.39 26.34
CA THR A 36 33.16 -11.17 25.23
C THR A 36 33.30 -12.69 25.42
N ASN A 37 34.33 -13.15 26.13
CA ASN A 37 34.53 -14.58 26.41
C ASN A 37 33.52 -15.11 27.45
N LEU A 38 33.23 -14.31 28.47
CA LEU A 38 32.18 -14.62 29.46
C LEU A 38 30.79 -14.64 28.82
N TYR A 39 30.52 -13.75 27.86
CA TYR A 39 29.26 -13.76 27.11
C TYR A 39 29.12 -15.01 26.24
N LYS A 40 30.17 -15.35 25.47
CA LYS A 40 30.19 -16.54 24.60
C LYS A 40 29.98 -17.83 25.40
N THR A 41 30.60 -17.96 26.57
CA THR A 41 30.43 -19.15 27.45
C THR A 41 29.02 -19.24 28.05
N LYS A 42 28.47 -18.12 28.55
CA LYS A 42 27.08 -18.07 29.04
C LYS A 42 26.07 -18.41 27.93
N LEU A 43 26.27 -17.90 26.72
CA LEU A 43 25.39 -18.13 25.58
C LEU A 43 25.45 -19.58 25.09
N LYS A 44 26.65 -20.18 25.04
CA LYS A 44 26.82 -21.62 24.75
C LYS A 44 26.09 -22.51 25.77
N LYS A 45 26.16 -22.17 27.07
CA LYS A 45 25.47 -22.92 28.13
C LYS A 45 23.95 -22.85 28.00
N LEU A 46 23.41 -21.67 27.66
CA LEU A 46 21.97 -21.50 27.42
C LEU A 46 21.49 -22.26 26.18
N LEU A 47 22.25 -22.22 25.08
CA LEU A 47 21.94 -22.99 23.88
C LEU A 47 21.97 -24.50 24.16
N ALA A 48 22.98 -24.99 24.88
CA ALA A 48 23.08 -26.40 25.25
C ALA A 48 21.91 -26.85 26.13
N GLN A 49 21.45 -26.01 27.08
CA GLN A 49 20.26 -26.29 27.89
C GLN A 49 18.98 -26.33 27.04
N GLN A 50 18.81 -25.42 26.07
CA GLN A 50 17.66 -25.44 25.16
C GLN A 50 17.65 -26.67 24.25
N ILE A 51 18.80 -27.05 23.69
CA ILE A 51 18.94 -28.26 22.86
C ILE A 51 18.63 -29.52 23.68
N SER A 52 19.10 -29.59 24.92
CA SER A 52 18.79 -30.71 25.83
C SER A 52 17.30 -30.81 26.18
N ILE A 53 16.59 -29.70 26.27
CA ILE A 53 15.13 -29.67 26.53
C ILE A 53 14.35 -30.16 25.29
N HIS A 54 14.83 -29.84 24.09
CA HIS A 54 14.18 -30.25 22.84
C HIS A 54 14.49 -31.68 22.41
N ASN A 55 15.66 -32.24 22.77
CA ASN A 55 16.03 -33.62 22.40
C ASN A 55 15.22 -34.72 23.12
N ASN A 56 14.46 -34.37 24.15
CA ASN A 56 13.56 -35.29 24.87
C ASN A 56 12.09 -35.19 24.40
N GLN A 57 11.80 -34.42 23.35
CA GLN A 57 10.46 -34.21 22.85
C GLN A 57 10.15 -35.16 21.69
N THR A 58 8.99 -35.80 21.76
CA THR A 58 8.45 -36.63 20.67
C THR A 58 8.21 -35.75 19.43
N THR A 59 8.33 -36.33 18.23
CA THR A 59 8.13 -35.62 16.94
C THR A 59 6.81 -34.86 16.87
N THR A 60 5.77 -35.37 17.54
CA THR A 60 4.46 -34.72 17.67
C THR A 60 4.52 -33.39 18.42
N ASP A 61 5.37 -33.28 19.44
CA ASP A 61 5.51 -32.06 20.24
C ASP A 61 6.28 -30.97 19.47
N ILE A 62 7.27 -31.38 18.68
CA ILE A 62 8.02 -30.48 17.80
C ILE A 62 7.09 -29.87 16.74
N VAL A 63 6.24 -30.69 16.12
CA VAL A 63 5.25 -30.22 15.14
C VAL A 63 4.25 -29.25 15.79
N ALA A 64 3.78 -29.53 17.01
CA ALA A 64 2.90 -28.62 17.74
C ALA A 64 3.58 -27.26 18.03
N ILE A 65 4.85 -27.26 18.41
CA ILE A 65 5.64 -26.04 18.65
C ILE A 65 5.80 -25.23 17.35
N ILE A 66 6.10 -25.89 16.22
CA ILE A 66 6.25 -25.23 14.92
C ILE A 66 4.92 -24.58 14.51
N ILE A 67 3.80 -25.29 14.64
CA ILE A 67 2.46 -24.77 14.34
C ILE A 67 2.15 -23.54 15.19
N ASP A 68 2.48 -23.57 16.48
CA ASP A 68 2.27 -22.44 17.39
C ASP A 68 3.14 -21.23 17.04
N CYS A 69 4.39 -21.47 16.63
CA CYS A 69 5.29 -20.43 16.16
C CYS A 69 4.77 -19.78 14.87
N LEU A 70 4.30 -20.58 13.90
CA LEU A 70 3.71 -20.08 12.66
C LEU A 70 2.44 -19.26 12.91
N LYS A 71 1.54 -19.74 13.79
CA LYS A 71 0.34 -18.98 14.18
C LYS A 71 0.64 -17.68 14.91
N LYS A 72 1.73 -17.62 15.68
CA LYS A 72 2.20 -16.37 16.31
C LYS A 72 2.78 -15.41 15.28
N ALA A 73 3.56 -15.92 14.33
CA ALA A 73 4.14 -15.12 13.25
C ALA A 73 3.06 -14.52 12.34
N GLU A 74 2.03 -15.29 11.98
CA GLU A 74 0.87 -14.82 11.21
C GLU A 74 0.16 -13.64 11.91
N LYS A 75 -0.07 -13.76 13.22
CA LYS A 75 -0.70 -12.68 14.01
C LYS A 75 0.17 -11.45 14.17
N GLN A 76 1.49 -11.60 14.07
CA GLN A 76 2.45 -10.49 14.18
C GLN A 76 2.76 -9.85 12.82
N SER A 77 2.62 -10.56 11.70
CA SER A 77 2.88 -10.03 10.37
C SER A 77 1.77 -9.08 9.89
N ILE A 78 0.54 -9.28 10.37
CA ILE A 78 -0.57 -8.39 10.07
C ILE A 78 -0.50 -7.19 11.04
N PRO A 79 -0.17 -5.98 10.57
CA PRO A 79 -0.15 -4.81 11.44
C PRO A 79 -1.53 -4.62 12.07
N SER A 80 -1.62 -4.81 13.39
CA SER A 80 -2.87 -4.83 14.16
C SER A 80 -3.61 -3.49 14.18
N ARG A 81 -2.99 -2.42 13.68
CA ARG A 81 -3.59 -1.10 13.52
C ARG A 81 -3.36 -0.62 12.10
N ILE A 82 -4.45 -0.31 11.40
CA ILE A 82 -4.41 0.48 10.17
C ILE A 82 -3.70 1.79 10.52
N ILE A 83 -2.48 1.98 10.01
CA ILE A 83 -1.75 3.23 10.16
C ILE A 83 -2.53 4.27 9.35
N LYS A 84 -3.36 5.05 10.04
CA LYS A 84 -3.98 6.23 9.44
C LYS A 84 -2.88 7.25 9.26
N LEU A 85 -2.31 7.30 8.05
CA LEU A 85 -1.45 8.39 7.64
C LEU A 85 -2.27 9.68 7.77
N ASN A 86 -1.96 10.46 8.81
CA ASN A 86 -2.52 11.79 8.98
C ASN A 86 -1.88 12.67 7.92
N GLY A 87 -2.45 12.66 6.71
CA GLY A 87 -2.06 13.58 5.65
C GLY A 87 -2.17 15.03 6.14
N PRO A 88 -1.50 15.97 5.45
CA PRO A 88 -1.54 17.39 5.80
C PRO A 88 -2.99 17.84 5.94
N LYS A 89 -3.36 18.29 7.15
CA LYS A 89 -4.70 18.80 7.42
C LYS A 89 -4.85 20.11 6.64
N ILE A 90 -5.67 20.08 5.59
CA ILE A 90 -6.02 21.27 4.82
C ILE A 90 -6.69 22.24 5.81
N LYS A 91 -6.05 23.39 6.06
CA LYS A 91 -6.63 24.46 6.86
C LYS A 91 -7.67 25.16 5.99
N VAL A 92 -8.92 24.73 6.10
CA VAL A 92 -10.07 25.34 5.42
C VAL A 92 -10.80 26.28 6.37
N SER A 93 -11.45 27.32 5.85
CA SER A 93 -12.27 28.19 6.69
C SER A 93 -13.45 27.44 7.31
N PRO A 94 -14.07 27.97 8.39
CA PRO A 94 -15.30 27.41 8.95
C PRO A 94 -16.43 27.30 7.92
N GLU A 95 -16.53 28.26 7.00
CA GLU A 95 -17.53 28.27 5.93
C GLU A 95 -17.30 27.14 4.93
N ALA A 96 -16.07 26.98 4.43
CA ALA A 96 -15.71 25.89 3.54
C ALA A 96 -15.91 24.52 4.20
N LYS A 97 -15.59 24.40 5.50
CA LYS A 97 -15.85 23.20 6.29
C LYS A 97 -17.34 22.88 6.37
N ARG A 98 -18.20 23.88 6.59
CA ARG A 98 -19.66 23.73 6.59
C ARG A 98 -20.16 23.21 5.25
N LEU A 99 -19.74 23.83 4.15
CA LEU A 99 -20.15 23.44 2.79
C LEU A 99 -19.63 22.05 2.39
N LEU A 100 -18.41 21.68 2.80
CA LEU A 100 -17.87 20.34 2.59
C LEU A 100 -18.66 19.26 3.34
N ASN A 101 -19.06 19.55 4.58
CA ASN A 101 -19.90 18.65 5.36
C ASN A 101 -21.30 18.51 4.75
N LEU A 102 -21.90 19.62 4.29
CA LEU A 102 -23.17 19.60 3.59
C LEU A 102 -23.10 18.74 2.31
N SER A 103 -22.04 18.90 1.52
CA SER A 103 -21.79 18.08 0.32
C SER A 103 -21.72 16.58 0.65
N LYS A 104 -21.01 16.21 1.72
CA LYS A 104 -20.95 14.81 2.21
C LYS A 104 -22.32 14.31 2.66
N GLN A 105 -23.09 15.14 3.37
CA GLN A 105 -24.44 14.79 3.84
C GLN A 105 -25.39 14.53 2.67
N LYS A 106 -25.45 15.45 1.69
CA LYS A 106 -26.29 15.29 0.49
C LYS A 106 -25.85 14.10 -0.36
N HIS A 107 -24.54 13.80 -0.43
CA HIS A 107 -24.05 12.59 -1.07
C HIS A 107 -24.56 11.31 -0.38
N ARG A 108 -24.55 11.25 0.96
CA ARG A 108 -25.10 10.10 1.70
C ARG A 108 -26.59 9.91 1.42
N ILE A 109 -27.37 10.98 1.43
CA ILE A 109 -28.82 10.93 1.12
C ILE A 109 -29.05 10.38 -0.28
N TRP A 110 -28.29 10.86 -1.27
CA TRP A 110 -28.36 10.35 -2.65
C TRP A 110 -27.99 8.86 -2.76
N VAL A 111 -26.97 8.41 -2.02
CA VAL A 111 -26.59 6.99 -1.98
C VAL A 111 -27.68 6.12 -1.35
N VAL A 112 -28.25 6.56 -0.22
CA VAL A 112 -29.33 5.83 0.47
C VAL A 112 -30.57 5.70 -0.42
N LYS A 113 -30.86 6.71 -1.26
CA LYS A 113 -31.96 6.68 -2.23
C LYS A 113 -31.71 5.83 -3.47
N GLY A 114 -30.60 5.09 -3.55
CA GLY A 114 -30.29 4.24 -4.71
C GLY A 114 -29.64 4.98 -5.88
N ARG A 115 -29.03 6.14 -5.63
CA ARG A 115 -28.28 6.92 -6.64
C ARG A 115 -29.12 7.35 -7.86
N PRO A 116 -30.32 7.94 -7.66
CA PRO A 116 -31.15 8.38 -8.78
C PRO A 116 -30.43 9.44 -9.64
N THR A 117 -30.73 9.49 -10.93
CA THR A 117 -30.14 10.44 -11.89
C THR A 117 -31.23 11.34 -12.49
N GLY A 118 -30.84 12.38 -13.24
CA GLY A 118 -31.78 13.25 -13.95
C GLY A 118 -32.40 14.33 -13.08
N THR A 119 -33.74 14.39 -13.04
CA THR A 119 -34.52 15.45 -12.39
C THR A 119 -34.81 15.18 -10.90
N ASP A 120 -34.33 14.06 -10.36
CA ASP A 120 -34.57 13.75 -8.95
C ASP A 120 -33.97 14.81 -8.01
N LYS A 121 -34.76 15.21 -7.01
CA LYS A 121 -34.38 16.26 -6.04
C LYS A 121 -33.08 15.94 -5.32
N SER A 122 -32.82 14.68 -4.97
CA SER A 122 -31.60 14.32 -4.24
C SER A 122 -30.34 14.39 -5.11
N TYR A 123 -30.49 14.16 -6.42
CA TYR A 123 -29.42 14.33 -7.40
C TYR A 123 -29.08 15.81 -7.59
N ILE A 124 -30.10 16.66 -7.78
CA ILE A 124 -29.94 18.11 -7.95
C ILE A 124 -29.28 18.73 -6.71
N GLU A 125 -29.82 18.46 -5.51
CA GLU A 125 -29.28 18.98 -4.24
C GLU A 125 -27.82 18.55 -4.00
N ARG A 126 -27.47 17.30 -4.36
CA ARG A 126 -26.09 16.82 -4.28
C ARG A 126 -25.20 17.60 -5.25
N LYS A 127 -25.63 17.80 -6.49
CA LYS A 127 -24.87 18.51 -7.52
C LYS A 127 -24.59 19.95 -7.10
N GLU A 128 -25.61 20.63 -6.58
CA GLU A 128 -25.51 22.00 -6.06
C GLU A 128 -24.58 22.10 -4.85
N ALA A 129 -24.77 21.24 -3.83
CA ALA A 129 -23.90 21.22 -2.65
C ALA A 129 -22.43 20.94 -3.02
N LYS A 130 -22.19 20.05 -4.00
CA LYS A 130 -20.85 19.77 -4.53
C LYS A 130 -20.27 20.97 -5.27
N TYR A 131 -21.07 21.66 -6.07
CA TYR A 131 -20.65 22.89 -6.76
C TYR A 131 -20.26 23.99 -5.76
N ASN A 132 -21.11 24.27 -4.78
CA ASN A 132 -20.86 25.29 -3.76
C ASN A 132 -19.60 24.99 -2.93
N ALA A 133 -19.39 23.73 -2.54
CA ALA A 133 -18.17 23.32 -1.84
C ALA A 133 -16.91 23.48 -2.70
N ARG A 134 -16.98 23.27 -4.02
CA ARG A 134 -15.86 23.51 -4.94
C ARG A 134 -15.61 25.00 -5.13
N LYS A 135 -16.66 25.79 -5.27
CA LYS A 135 -16.60 27.24 -5.46
C LYS A 135 -15.86 27.91 -4.30
N ILE A 136 -16.22 27.60 -3.05
CA ILE A 136 -15.56 28.19 -1.87
C ILE A 136 -14.10 27.76 -1.76
N LEU A 137 -13.78 26.49 -2.04
CA LEU A 137 -12.39 26.01 -2.01
C LEU A 137 -11.52 26.67 -3.08
N ARG A 138 -12.07 26.94 -4.26
CA ARG A 138 -11.39 27.70 -5.31
C ARG A 138 -11.11 29.12 -4.86
N LYS A 139 -12.12 29.79 -4.29
CA LYS A 139 -11.99 31.15 -3.74
C LYS A 139 -10.91 31.22 -2.65
N GLU A 140 -10.91 30.29 -1.69
CA GLU A 140 -9.89 30.24 -0.64
C GLU A 140 -8.48 30.00 -1.18
N ARG A 141 -8.33 29.11 -2.17
CA ARG A 141 -7.03 28.89 -2.83
C ARG A 141 -6.55 30.11 -3.60
N ALA A 142 -7.45 30.86 -4.23
CA ALA A 142 -7.12 32.10 -4.91
C ALA A 142 -6.60 33.14 -3.91
N ILE A 143 -7.30 33.33 -2.79
CA ILE A 143 -6.88 34.23 -1.70
C ILE A 143 -5.54 33.78 -1.11
N GLU A 144 -5.35 32.47 -0.87
CA GLU A 144 -4.07 31.94 -0.38
C GLU A 144 -2.91 32.17 -1.37
N LYS A 145 -3.20 32.06 -2.67
CA LYS A 145 -2.24 32.34 -3.75
C LYS A 145 -1.89 33.83 -3.79
N GLU A 146 -2.88 34.71 -3.74
CA GLU A 146 -2.70 36.18 -3.71
C GLU A 146 -1.92 36.64 -2.47
N ASN A 147 -2.31 36.18 -1.27
CA ASN A 147 -1.58 36.46 -0.03
C ASN A 147 -0.13 36.00 -0.09
N PHE A 148 0.16 34.87 -0.75
CA PHE A 148 1.52 34.40 -0.95
C PHE A 148 2.34 35.32 -1.87
N TYR A 149 1.75 35.89 -2.92
CA TYR A 149 2.43 36.87 -3.77
C TYR A 149 2.64 38.20 -3.04
N HIS A 150 1.66 38.70 -2.29
CA HIS A 150 1.87 39.88 -1.46
C HIS A 150 2.99 39.67 -0.42
N GLN A 151 3.11 38.47 0.16
CA GLN A 151 4.24 38.14 1.04
C GLN A 151 5.59 38.18 0.30
N LEU A 152 5.63 37.76 -0.96
CA LEU A 152 6.84 37.84 -1.78
C LEU A 152 7.24 39.28 -2.09
N GLU A 153 6.26 40.14 -2.41
CA GLU A 153 6.48 41.56 -2.70
C GLU A 153 6.93 42.34 -1.46
N GLN A 154 6.31 42.10 -0.31
CA GLN A 154 6.56 42.86 0.91
C GLN A 154 7.81 42.39 1.68
N GLN A 155 8.09 41.09 1.69
CA GLN A 155 9.20 40.50 2.44
C GLN A 155 9.89 39.40 1.61
N PRO A 156 10.69 39.77 0.60
CA PRO A 156 11.46 38.82 -0.16
C PRO A 156 12.48 38.11 0.75
N SER A 157 12.43 36.79 0.79
CA SER A 157 13.39 35.96 1.51
C SER A 157 13.79 34.77 0.64
N ASN A 158 15.00 34.25 0.84
CA ASN A 158 15.44 33.03 0.15
C ASN A 158 14.45 31.87 0.36
N LYS A 159 13.85 31.79 1.56
CA LYS A 159 12.86 30.75 1.89
C LYS A 159 11.55 30.91 1.12
N THR A 160 11.04 32.13 0.94
CA THR A 160 9.82 32.40 0.16
C THR A 160 10.09 32.24 -1.34
N PHE A 161 11.28 32.60 -1.80
CA PHE A 161 11.76 32.35 -3.16
C PHE A 161 11.81 30.85 -3.51
N PHE A 162 12.46 30.02 -2.69
CA PHE A 162 12.47 28.57 -2.92
C PHE A 162 11.09 27.92 -2.80
N LYS A 163 10.19 28.47 -1.97
CA LYS A 163 8.78 28.04 -1.94
C LYS A 163 8.06 28.37 -3.25
N LEU A 164 8.31 29.53 -3.85
CA LEU A 164 7.76 29.91 -5.15
C LEU A 164 8.28 28.95 -6.23
N ILE A 165 9.59 28.68 -6.26
CA ILE A 165 10.18 27.67 -7.15
C ILE A 165 9.49 26.33 -6.95
N ASN A 166 9.43 25.80 -5.72
CA ASN A 166 8.80 24.50 -5.46
C ASN A 166 7.30 24.44 -5.79
N ARG A 167 6.59 25.59 -5.79
CA ARG A 167 5.18 25.68 -6.15
C ARG A 167 4.96 25.75 -7.66
N ASN A 168 5.90 26.37 -8.38
CA ASN A 168 5.87 26.55 -9.84
C ASN A 168 6.59 25.45 -10.60
N MET A 169 7.50 24.73 -9.94
CA MET A 169 7.94 23.39 -10.29
C MET A 169 6.72 22.50 -10.15
N GLY A 170 5.81 22.58 -11.13
CA GLY A 170 4.82 21.55 -11.31
C GLY A 170 5.55 20.22 -11.23
N ARG A 171 4.92 19.22 -10.59
CA ARG A 171 5.25 17.87 -11.00
C ARG A 171 4.78 17.83 -12.44
N GLU A 172 5.69 18.11 -13.37
CA GLU A 172 5.52 17.64 -14.72
C GLU A 172 5.21 16.16 -14.52
N ASN A 173 3.97 15.78 -14.78
CA ASN A 173 3.71 14.41 -15.12
C ASN A 173 4.51 14.25 -16.40
N LEU A 174 5.78 13.88 -16.25
CA LEU A 174 6.62 13.34 -17.29
C LEU A 174 5.95 12.02 -17.66
N ASN A 175 4.80 12.13 -18.33
CA ASN A 175 4.36 11.17 -19.31
C ASN A 175 5.30 11.39 -20.49
N THR A 176 6.59 11.14 -20.30
CA THR A 176 7.47 10.97 -21.43
C THR A 176 7.03 9.65 -22.05
N PRO A 177 6.42 9.64 -23.25
CA PRO A 177 6.05 8.41 -23.93
C PRO A 177 7.30 7.71 -24.47
N VAL A 178 8.49 8.01 -23.95
CA VAL A 178 9.79 7.66 -24.47
C VAL A 178 10.66 7.18 -23.31
N ILE A 179 11.15 5.95 -23.41
CA ILE A 179 12.14 5.39 -22.50
C ILE A 179 13.51 5.58 -23.14
N GLN A 180 14.46 6.13 -22.38
CA GLN A 180 15.86 6.15 -22.79
C GLN A 180 16.58 4.91 -22.24
N HIS A 181 17.09 4.07 -23.13
CA HIS A 181 17.86 2.88 -22.77
C HIS A 181 19.04 2.71 -23.74
N GLU A 182 20.25 2.51 -23.22
CA GLU A 182 21.48 2.32 -24.02
C GLU A 182 21.68 3.42 -25.10
N ASN A 183 21.45 4.69 -24.73
CA ASN A 183 21.52 5.87 -25.61
C ASN A 183 20.53 5.89 -26.79
N LYS A 184 19.46 5.09 -26.73
CA LYS A 184 18.36 5.12 -27.70
C LYS A 184 17.06 5.58 -27.04
N GLU A 185 16.30 6.36 -27.79
CA GLU A 185 14.96 6.81 -27.44
C GLU A 185 13.93 5.83 -28.00
N ILE A 186 13.14 5.22 -27.11
CA ILE A 186 12.20 4.15 -27.46
C ILE A 186 10.78 4.62 -27.13
N SER A 187 10.01 4.92 -28.17
CA SER A 187 8.64 5.46 -28.07
C SER A 187 7.54 4.40 -28.30
N CYS A 188 7.88 3.25 -28.89
CA CYS A 188 6.93 2.18 -29.18
C CYS A 188 6.58 1.38 -27.91
N PRO A 189 5.30 1.22 -27.52
CA PRO A 189 4.91 0.50 -26.30
C PRO A 189 5.36 -0.97 -26.23
N VAL A 190 5.44 -1.64 -27.38
CA VAL A 190 5.90 -3.04 -27.46
C VAL A 190 7.39 -3.13 -27.12
N GLU A 191 8.20 -2.25 -27.72
CA GLU A 191 9.64 -2.17 -27.48
C GLU A 191 9.94 -1.70 -26.05
N GLN A 192 9.14 -0.78 -25.51
CA GLN A 192 9.25 -0.33 -24.11
C GLN A 192 9.07 -1.49 -23.12
N LYS A 193 8.12 -2.39 -23.39
CA LYS A 193 7.88 -3.58 -22.56
C LYS A 193 9.10 -4.51 -22.57
N GLU A 194 9.71 -4.72 -23.73
CA GLU A 194 10.91 -5.55 -23.88
C GLU A 194 12.11 -4.94 -23.17
N VAL A 195 12.29 -3.63 -23.28
CA VAL A 195 13.37 -2.87 -22.64
C VAL A 195 13.22 -2.88 -21.12
N LEU A 196 12.01 -2.68 -20.60
CA LEU A 196 11.73 -2.79 -19.17
C LEU A 196 11.98 -4.22 -18.67
N ALA A 197 11.55 -5.23 -19.42
CA ALA A 197 11.81 -6.63 -19.07
C ALA A 197 13.31 -6.91 -18.97
N LYS A 198 14.09 -6.48 -19.95
CA LYS A 198 15.56 -6.62 -19.96
C LYS A 198 16.22 -5.87 -18.80
N TYR A 199 15.77 -4.64 -18.50
CA TYR A 199 16.28 -3.86 -17.38
C TYR A 199 16.05 -4.54 -16.03
N TYR A 200 14.83 -5.04 -15.78
CA TYR A 200 14.53 -5.76 -14.54
C TYR A 200 15.20 -7.13 -14.48
N GLU A 201 15.39 -7.81 -15.63
CA GLU A 201 16.19 -9.03 -15.72
C GLU A 201 17.65 -8.75 -15.33
N GLN A 202 18.27 -7.67 -15.82
CA GLN A 202 19.62 -7.28 -15.42
C GLN A 202 19.74 -6.94 -13.94
N LEU A 203 18.72 -6.30 -13.35
CA LEU A 203 18.67 -6.02 -11.91
C LEU A 203 18.52 -7.30 -11.08
N ALA A 204 17.68 -8.24 -11.53
CA ALA A 204 17.47 -9.52 -10.86
C ALA A 204 18.65 -10.48 -11.05
N THR A 205 19.35 -10.35 -12.18
CA THR A 205 20.44 -11.23 -12.61
C THR A 205 21.66 -10.43 -13.03
N PRO A 206 22.36 -9.78 -12.08
CA PRO A 206 23.55 -9.00 -12.39
C PRO A 206 24.64 -9.93 -12.94
N GLN A 207 24.90 -9.83 -14.25
CA GLN A 207 25.86 -10.65 -14.99
C GLN A 207 27.32 -10.49 -14.50
N ILE A 208 27.59 -9.57 -13.57
CA ILE A 208 28.94 -9.11 -13.20
C ILE A 208 29.40 -9.65 -11.84
N SER A 209 28.58 -10.34 -11.04
CA SER A 209 29.02 -10.87 -9.73
C SER A 209 29.38 -12.35 -9.78
N ASN A 210 30.56 -12.72 -9.26
CA ASN A 210 31.00 -14.11 -9.03
C ASN A 210 30.10 -14.89 -8.03
N GLU A 211 29.10 -14.24 -7.44
CA GLU A 211 28.12 -14.82 -6.51
C GLU A 211 26.83 -15.29 -7.22
N TYR A 212 26.77 -15.19 -8.54
CA TYR A 212 25.56 -15.49 -9.31
C TYR A 212 25.36 -17.00 -9.52
N ASP A 213 24.29 -17.55 -8.90
CA ASP A 213 23.92 -18.96 -9.00
C ASP A 213 23.28 -19.29 -10.36
N LYS A 214 24.12 -19.82 -11.26
CA LYS A 214 23.73 -20.24 -12.61
C LYS A 214 22.71 -21.40 -12.61
N GLU A 215 22.66 -22.22 -11.56
CA GLU A 215 21.67 -23.31 -11.46
C GLU A 215 20.29 -22.79 -11.09
N TYR A 216 20.23 -21.80 -10.22
CA TYR A 216 18.98 -21.13 -9.88
C TYR A 216 18.36 -20.43 -11.10
N LEU A 217 19.17 -19.76 -11.94
CA LEU A 217 18.70 -19.17 -13.20
C LEU A 217 18.08 -20.22 -14.13
N LYS A 218 18.76 -21.35 -14.35
CA LYS A 218 18.25 -22.44 -15.18
C LYS A 218 16.91 -22.95 -14.64
N THR A 219 16.79 -23.07 -13.33
CA THR A 219 15.55 -23.50 -12.66
C THR A 219 14.41 -22.50 -12.89
N CYS A 220 14.68 -21.20 -12.79
CA CYS A 220 13.71 -20.14 -13.08
C CYS A 220 13.28 -20.13 -14.55
N GLN A 221 14.22 -20.26 -15.49
CA GLN A 221 13.93 -20.34 -16.92
C GLN A 221 13.06 -21.55 -17.26
N LEU A 222 13.34 -22.70 -16.64
CA LEU A 222 12.57 -23.93 -16.85
C LEU A 222 11.14 -23.78 -16.31
N ARG A 223 10.95 -23.15 -15.14
CA ARG A 223 9.62 -22.81 -14.60
C ARG A 223 8.86 -21.83 -15.48
N CYS A 224 9.53 -20.80 -16.00
CA CYS A 224 8.92 -19.85 -16.92
C CYS A 224 8.47 -20.52 -18.24
N ASN A 225 9.27 -21.46 -18.76
CA ASN A 225 8.89 -22.20 -19.96
C ASN A 225 7.69 -23.11 -19.72
N ILE A 226 7.63 -23.81 -18.58
CA ILE A 226 6.44 -24.59 -18.17
C ILE A 226 5.20 -23.70 -18.11
N ILE A 227 5.30 -22.51 -17.51
CA ILE A 227 4.17 -21.57 -17.43
C ILE A 227 3.77 -21.06 -18.82
N LYS A 228 4.74 -20.77 -19.70
CA LYS A 228 4.46 -20.36 -21.09
C LYS A 228 3.77 -21.46 -21.89
N GLU A 229 4.24 -22.70 -21.78
CA GLU A 229 3.60 -23.85 -22.42
C GLU A 229 2.19 -24.08 -21.88
N LEU A 230 1.99 -23.98 -20.56
CA LEU A 230 0.66 -24.05 -19.95
C LEU A 230 -0.25 -22.90 -20.37
N ALA A 231 0.29 -21.69 -20.57
CA ALA A 231 -0.46 -20.53 -21.05
C ALA A 231 -0.80 -20.62 -22.55
N GLN A 232 0.01 -21.34 -23.34
CA GLN A 232 -0.28 -21.61 -24.76
C GLN A 232 -1.27 -22.77 -24.93
N ASN A 233 -1.18 -23.79 -24.06
CA ASN A 233 -2.05 -24.98 -24.09
C ASN A 233 -3.42 -24.74 -23.43
N ASN A 234 -3.49 -23.86 -22.43
CA ASN A 234 -4.77 -23.30 -22.02
C ASN A 234 -5.17 -22.28 -23.07
N LYS A 235 -6.16 -22.63 -23.92
CA LYS A 235 -6.90 -21.63 -24.71
C LYS A 235 -7.12 -20.43 -23.81
N VAL A 236 -6.55 -19.29 -24.20
CA VAL A 236 -6.81 -17.99 -23.59
C VAL A 236 -8.29 -17.99 -23.26
N CYS A 237 -8.63 -17.94 -21.98
CA CYS A 237 -9.97 -17.58 -21.59
C CYS A 237 -10.11 -16.16 -22.13
N SER A 238 -10.64 -16.05 -23.36
CA SER A 238 -11.13 -14.81 -23.90
C SER A 238 -12.21 -14.43 -22.92
N ILE A 239 -11.83 -13.60 -21.95
CA ILE A 239 -12.83 -12.86 -21.20
C ILE A 239 -13.34 -11.91 -22.28
N ASP A 240 -14.42 -12.31 -22.93
CA ASP A 240 -15.10 -11.49 -23.92
C ASP A 240 -15.62 -10.27 -23.17
N PHE A 241 -14.83 -9.19 -23.20
CA PHE A 241 -15.27 -7.91 -22.65
C PHE A 241 -16.29 -7.34 -23.61
N SER A 242 -17.48 -7.03 -23.09
CA SER A 242 -18.49 -6.32 -23.85
C SER A 242 -17.97 -4.91 -24.19
N GLU A 243 -18.35 -4.40 -25.37
CA GLU A 243 -18.09 -3.02 -25.76
C GLU A 243 -18.59 -2.03 -24.68
N ASP A 244 -19.68 -2.38 -23.99
CA ASP A 244 -20.21 -1.61 -22.85
C ASP A 244 -19.28 -1.60 -21.63
N GLU A 245 -18.59 -2.71 -21.35
CA GLU A 245 -17.63 -2.82 -20.24
C GLU A 245 -16.37 -2.00 -20.53
N ILE A 246 -15.92 -2.03 -21.79
CA ILE A 246 -14.81 -1.20 -22.27
C ILE A 246 -15.19 0.28 -22.19
N LEU A 247 -16.38 0.66 -22.66
CA LEU A 247 -16.88 2.03 -22.58
C LEU A 247 -17.06 2.50 -21.13
N ALA A 248 -17.55 1.64 -20.24
CA ALA A 248 -17.66 1.94 -18.82
C ALA A 248 -16.30 2.12 -18.16
N ALA A 249 -15.30 1.30 -18.50
CA ALA A 249 -13.93 1.44 -18.03
C ALA A 249 -13.28 2.73 -18.53
N ILE A 250 -13.42 3.06 -19.82
CA ILE A 250 -12.95 4.34 -20.41
C ILE A 250 -13.61 5.53 -19.71
N LYS A 251 -14.93 5.48 -19.49
CA LYS A 251 -15.67 6.54 -18.79
C LYS A 251 -15.22 6.69 -17.34
N ASN A 252 -14.89 5.59 -16.67
CA ASN A 252 -14.33 5.61 -15.31
C ASN A 252 -12.90 6.17 -15.28
N LEU A 253 -12.06 5.86 -16.27
CA LEU A 253 -10.73 6.47 -16.43
C LEU A 253 -10.81 7.98 -16.69
N ASN A 254 -11.83 8.43 -17.43
CA ASN A 254 -12.09 9.84 -17.70
C ASN A 254 -12.86 10.56 -16.56
N SER A 255 -13.35 9.82 -15.55
CA SER A 255 -14.12 10.37 -14.43
C SER A 255 -13.24 11.06 -13.38
N GLY A 256 -12.58 12.16 -13.77
CA GLY A 256 -11.70 12.88 -12.85
C GLY A 256 -11.07 14.15 -13.40
N LYS A 257 -11.04 14.33 -14.72
CA LYS A 257 -10.47 15.52 -15.35
C LYS A 257 -11.50 16.64 -15.30
N ALA A 258 -11.29 17.56 -14.37
CA ALA A 258 -12.11 18.76 -14.27
C ALA A 258 -11.54 19.82 -15.21
N GLY A 259 -12.39 20.41 -16.06
CA GLY A 259 -12.04 21.61 -16.80
C GLY A 259 -11.66 22.74 -15.85
N ASP A 260 -10.92 23.71 -16.39
CA ASP A 260 -10.49 24.89 -15.65
C ASP A 260 -11.66 25.81 -15.25
N GLU A 261 -11.38 27.03 -14.81
CA GLU A 261 -12.42 28.00 -14.44
C GLU A 261 -13.30 28.46 -15.63
N TYR A 262 -12.83 28.28 -16.86
CA TYR A 262 -13.53 28.55 -18.12
C TYR A 262 -14.14 27.29 -18.75
N GLY A 263 -13.95 26.12 -18.14
CA GLY A 263 -14.45 24.85 -18.65
C GLY A 263 -13.58 24.23 -19.75
N LEU A 264 -12.35 24.72 -19.95
CA LEU A 264 -11.41 24.17 -20.92
C LEU A 264 -10.79 22.88 -20.39
N PHE A 265 -10.71 21.88 -21.25
CA PHE A 265 -10.13 20.57 -20.94
C PHE A 265 -8.80 20.43 -21.70
N SER A 266 -7.81 19.81 -21.07
CA SER A 266 -6.45 19.62 -21.62
C SER A 266 -6.36 18.80 -22.92
N GLU A 267 -7.47 18.24 -23.41
CA GLU A 267 -7.53 17.38 -24.60
C GLU A 267 -8.31 17.99 -25.76
N HIS A 268 -8.84 19.21 -25.59
CA HIS A 268 -9.45 19.98 -26.68
C HIS A 268 -8.71 21.31 -26.81
N PRO A 269 -7.85 21.49 -27.83
CA PRO A 269 -7.45 22.83 -28.27
C PRO A 269 -8.64 23.63 -28.80
#